data_AF-A0A949AFS7-F1
#
_entry.id   AF-A0A949AFS7-F1
#
_cell.length_a   1.000
_cell.length_b   1.000
_cell.length_c   1.000
_cell.angle_alpha   90.00
_cell.angle_beta   90.00
_cell.angle_gamma   90.00
#
_symmetry.space_group_name_H-M   'P 1'
#
loop_
_entity.id
_entity.type
_entity.pdbx_description
1 polymer ?
#
loop_
_entity_poly.entity_id
_entity_poly.type
_entity_poly.pdbx_seq_one_letter_code
_entity_poly.pdbx_strand_id
1 'polypeptide(L)'
;MREAAEFLKNLVPGKEYLKATIKEGVAALKPYAKDLEAVHIRIDHPDLSTWRKKKYFHVLRQEVCSRLDEWVFERLVDQNAYAAFLERYRPVKARGEIGDIDEYIMDTHYRPQAIEILRRKKSFDLARWTKKRVCLEYLRRSNIYWKDGREFMFDYRNAVQSLFIWKNNGDREVVGVGGAGSSGQREINTFFTAAFYILGKKTRIPHFLLRYNGFNEFEYVGRRSRPVLTEGFGSNFNLDEHLAMEIRKKGF
;
A
#
# COMPACT_ATOMS: atom_id res chain seq x y z
N MET A 1 -13.73 -4.70 -29.49
CA MET A 1 -13.06 -4.05 -28.34
C MET A 1 -12.51 -5.16 -27.45
N ARG A 2 -11.25 -5.08 -26.99
CA ARG A 2 -10.77 -6.03 -25.97
C ARG A 2 -11.41 -5.67 -24.63
N GLU A 3 -11.96 -6.65 -23.94
CA GLU A 3 -12.50 -6.43 -22.60
C GLU A 3 -11.35 -6.14 -21.62
N ALA A 4 -11.52 -5.15 -20.76
CA ALA A 4 -10.48 -4.76 -19.78
C ALA A 4 -10.05 -5.94 -18.89
N ALA A 5 -10.97 -6.87 -18.63
CA ALA A 5 -10.73 -8.11 -17.90
C ALA A 5 -9.66 -9.00 -18.55
N GLU A 6 -9.50 -9.01 -19.88
CA GLU A 6 -8.49 -9.83 -20.55
C GLU A 6 -7.07 -9.47 -20.11
N PHE A 7 -6.80 -8.18 -19.86
CA PHE A 7 -5.51 -7.68 -19.40
C PHE A 7 -5.24 -7.99 -17.92
N LEU A 8 -6.15 -8.68 -17.24
CA LEU A 8 -6.06 -9.01 -15.82
C LEU A 8 -6.35 -10.50 -15.56
N LYS A 9 -6.47 -11.31 -16.63
CA LYS A 9 -6.58 -12.77 -16.54
C LYS A 9 -5.21 -13.42 -16.36
N ASN A 10 -5.23 -14.62 -15.77
CA ASN A 10 -4.06 -15.50 -15.54
C ASN A 10 -2.88 -14.81 -14.84
N LEU A 11 -3.17 -13.81 -14.00
CA LEU A 11 -2.13 -13.15 -13.22
C LEU A 11 -1.60 -14.11 -12.17
N VAL A 12 -0.29 -14.30 -12.15
CA VAL A 12 0.39 -15.06 -11.09
C VAL A 12 1.38 -14.13 -10.38
N PRO A 13 1.53 -14.25 -9.05
CA PRO A 13 2.55 -13.50 -8.35
C PRO A 13 3.93 -13.97 -8.81
N GLY A 14 4.71 -13.06 -9.39
CA GLY A 14 6.09 -13.34 -9.74
C GLY A 14 7.02 -13.15 -8.55
N LYS A 15 8.25 -13.63 -8.70
CA LYS A 15 9.31 -13.19 -7.79
C LYS A 15 9.61 -11.73 -8.09
N GLU A 16 9.53 -10.86 -7.07
CA GLU A 16 9.90 -9.45 -7.22
C GLU A 16 11.31 -9.36 -7.79
N TYR A 17 11.42 -8.75 -8.98
CA TYR A 17 12.65 -8.74 -9.74
C TYR A 17 13.37 -7.40 -9.59
N LEU A 18 13.74 -7.06 -8.36
CA LEU A 18 14.53 -5.86 -8.09
C LEU A 18 16.03 -6.21 -8.16
N LYS A 19 16.77 -5.45 -8.98
CA LYS A 19 18.24 -5.55 -9.08
C LYS A 19 18.87 -4.27 -8.56
N ALA A 20 20.12 -4.34 -8.11
CA ALA A 20 20.83 -3.21 -7.52
C ALA A 20 21.00 -2.05 -8.51
N THR A 21 21.08 -2.34 -9.82
CA THR A 21 21.18 -1.31 -10.86
C THR A 21 20.24 -1.54 -12.04
N ILE A 22 19.90 -0.46 -12.77
CA ILE A 22 19.13 -0.54 -14.03
C ILE A 22 19.85 -1.42 -15.05
N LYS A 23 21.18 -1.35 -15.13
CA LYS A 23 21.99 -2.12 -16.10
C LYS A 23 21.83 -3.62 -15.86
N GLU A 24 21.91 -4.06 -14.61
CA GLU A 24 21.67 -5.45 -14.22
C GLU A 24 20.24 -5.88 -14.53
N GLY A 25 19.26 -5.03 -14.21
CA GLY A 25 17.85 -5.26 -14.54
C GLY A 25 17.61 -5.46 -16.02
N VAL A 26 18.14 -4.56 -16.86
CA VAL A 26 18.06 -4.64 -18.31
C VAL A 26 18.72 -5.92 -18.83
N ALA A 27 19.93 -6.24 -18.35
CA ALA A 27 20.64 -7.45 -18.78
C ALA A 27 19.83 -8.72 -18.48
N ALA A 28 19.23 -8.80 -17.29
CA ALA A 28 18.44 -9.92 -16.85
C ALA A 28 17.09 -10.06 -17.58
N LEU A 29 16.44 -8.94 -17.91
CA LEU A 29 15.13 -8.92 -18.58
C LEU A 29 15.25 -9.04 -20.11
N LYS A 30 16.41 -8.74 -20.68
CA LYS A 30 16.67 -8.75 -22.13
C LYS A 30 16.27 -10.05 -22.84
N PRO A 31 16.53 -11.26 -22.31
CA PRO A 31 16.12 -12.51 -22.96
C PRO A 31 14.61 -12.62 -23.15
N TYR A 32 13.83 -11.97 -22.27
CA TYR A 32 12.37 -12.06 -22.22
C TYR A 32 11.68 -10.85 -22.85
N ALA A 33 12.42 -9.92 -23.46
CA ALA A 33 11.89 -8.61 -23.86
C ALA A 33 10.67 -8.65 -24.80
N LYS A 34 10.51 -9.72 -25.59
CA LYS A 34 9.35 -9.92 -26.49
C LYS A 34 8.07 -10.31 -25.74
N ASP A 35 8.23 -10.85 -24.54
CA ASP A 35 7.17 -11.39 -23.70
C ASP A 35 6.82 -10.48 -22.53
N LEU A 36 7.51 -9.34 -22.40
CA LEU A 36 7.20 -8.32 -21.40
C LEU A 36 6.00 -7.47 -21.83
N GLU A 37 5.23 -7.02 -20.85
CA GLU A 37 4.19 -6.00 -21.01
C GLU A 37 3.97 -5.23 -19.71
N ALA A 38 3.37 -4.05 -19.81
CA ALA A 38 2.95 -3.28 -18.64
C ALA A 38 1.47 -2.97 -18.71
N VAL A 39 0.78 -3.10 -17.57
CA VAL A 39 -0.61 -2.68 -17.41
C VAL A 39 -0.65 -1.58 -16.36
N HIS A 40 -1.00 -0.37 -16.79
CA HIS A 40 -1.17 0.79 -15.94
C HIS A 40 -2.66 0.96 -15.64
N ILE A 41 -2.99 1.06 -14.35
CA ILE A 41 -4.36 1.14 -13.87
C ILE A 41 -4.51 2.49 -13.20
N ARG A 42 -5.23 3.42 -13.85
CA ARG A 42 -5.68 4.66 -13.21
C ARG A 42 -6.80 4.32 -12.24
N ILE A 43 -6.65 4.70 -10.98
CA ILE A 43 -7.62 4.42 -9.92
C ILE A 43 -8.38 5.72 -9.65
N ASP A 44 -9.66 5.73 -10.01
CA ASP A 44 -10.53 6.87 -9.67
C ASP A 44 -11.01 6.76 -8.23
N HIS A 45 -11.40 7.89 -7.64
CA HIS A 45 -12.08 7.87 -6.34
C HIS A 45 -13.37 7.04 -6.40
N PRO A 46 -13.69 6.29 -5.33
CA PRO A 46 -14.96 5.58 -5.25
C PRO A 46 -16.12 6.56 -5.33
N ASP A 47 -17.18 6.19 -6.05
CA ASP A 47 -18.39 7.01 -6.13
C ASP A 47 -19.07 7.04 -4.75
N LEU A 48 -19.52 8.22 -4.31
CA LEU A 48 -20.12 8.37 -2.98
C LEU A 48 -21.36 7.48 -2.78
N SER A 49 -22.11 7.20 -3.85
CA SER A 49 -23.27 6.30 -3.79
C SER A 49 -22.88 4.85 -3.50
N THR A 50 -21.61 4.48 -3.64
CA THR A 50 -21.10 3.12 -3.34
C THR A 50 -20.79 2.93 -1.86
N TRP A 51 -20.70 4.01 -1.08
CA TRP A 51 -20.20 4.00 0.28
C TRP A 51 -20.94 2.97 1.16
N ARG A 52 -20.16 2.21 1.94
CA ARG A 52 -20.63 1.13 2.85
C ARG A 52 -21.32 -0.06 2.18
N LYS A 53 -21.49 -0.08 0.86
CA LYS A 53 -22.06 -1.25 0.16
C LYS A 53 -21.00 -2.34 0.06
N LYS A 54 -21.26 -3.50 0.69
CA LYS A 54 -20.32 -4.64 0.81
C LYS A 54 -19.76 -5.16 -0.52
N LYS A 55 -20.50 -4.97 -1.62
CA LYS A 55 -20.03 -5.34 -2.97
C LYS A 55 -18.85 -4.50 -3.48
N TYR A 56 -18.65 -3.29 -2.92
CA TYR A 56 -17.56 -2.39 -3.29
C TYR A 56 -16.45 -2.29 -2.23
N PHE A 57 -16.74 -2.66 -0.98
CA PHE A 57 -15.83 -2.52 0.15
C PHE A 57 -15.76 -3.78 1.01
N HIS A 58 -14.56 -4.14 1.45
CA HIS A 58 -14.33 -4.94 2.64
C HIS A 58 -14.60 -4.07 3.86
N VAL A 59 -15.39 -4.59 4.80
CA VAL A 59 -15.68 -3.90 6.06
C VAL A 59 -14.93 -4.64 7.15
N LEU A 60 -13.83 -4.06 7.60
CA LEU A 60 -13.02 -4.60 8.68
C LEU A 60 -13.45 -3.98 10.00
N ARG A 61 -13.43 -4.81 11.05
CA ARG A 61 -13.65 -4.38 12.42
C ARG A 61 -12.29 -4.32 13.10
N GLN A 62 -11.87 -3.13 13.48
CA GLN A 62 -10.64 -2.92 14.23
C GLN A 62 -10.99 -2.55 15.66
N GLU A 63 -10.40 -3.25 16.63
CA GLU A 63 -10.45 -2.80 18.03
C GLU A 63 -9.68 -1.49 18.12
N VAL A 64 -10.30 -0.50 18.74
CA VAL A 64 -9.67 0.78 19.06
C VAL A 64 -9.73 0.99 20.56
N CYS A 65 -8.81 1.82 21.06
CA CYS A 65 -8.68 2.07 22.48
C CYS A 65 -10.00 2.61 23.09
N SER A 66 -10.13 2.39 24.40
CA SER A 66 -11.29 2.89 25.14
C SER A 66 -11.29 4.43 25.13
N ARG A 67 -12.42 5.06 25.47
CA ARG A 67 -12.46 6.53 25.59
C ARG A 67 -11.54 7.03 26.71
N LEU A 68 -11.36 6.22 27.75
CA LEU A 68 -10.45 6.53 28.84
C LEU A 68 -9.01 6.55 28.33
N ASP A 69 -8.60 5.53 27.60
CA ASP A 69 -7.24 5.44 27.07
C ASP A 69 -6.97 6.51 26.01
N GLU A 70 -7.91 6.76 25.11
CA GLU A 70 -7.83 7.88 24.15
C GLU A 70 -7.60 9.21 24.89
N TRP A 71 -8.36 9.47 25.95
CA TRP A 71 -8.19 10.67 26.77
C TRP A 71 -6.84 10.72 27.49
N VAL A 72 -6.36 9.58 28.02
CA VAL A 72 -5.04 9.45 28.63
C VAL A 72 -3.94 9.82 27.63
N PHE A 73 -3.95 9.23 26.43
CA PHE A 73 -2.94 9.51 25.41
C PHE A 73 -2.97 10.97 24.96
N GLU A 74 -4.15 11.57 24.84
CA GLU A 74 -4.28 12.96 24.42
C GLU A 74 -3.89 13.99 25.50
N ARG A 75 -4.00 13.64 26.79
CA ARG A 75 -3.98 14.62 27.88
C ARG A 75 -2.98 14.38 29.00
N LEU A 76 -2.55 13.14 29.21
CA LEU A 76 -1.67 12.77 30.34
C LEU A 76 -0.35 12.17 29.91
N VAL A 77 -0.29 11.48 28.76
CA VAL A 77 0.95 10.84 28.32
C VAL A 77 1.94 11.89 27.86
N ASP A 78 2.95 12.11 28.70
CA ASP A 78 4.19 12.81 28.35
C ASP A 78 5.25 11.80 27.91
N GLN A 79 5.92 12.06 26.78
CA GLN A 79 6.88 11.12 26.19
C GLN A 79 8.10 10.86 27.09
N ASN A 80 8.58 11.88 27.80
CA ASN A 80 9.75 11.74 28.67
C ASN A 80 9.39 10.95 29.93
N ALA A 81 8.24 11.24 30.53
CA ALA A 81 7.72 10.47 31.66
C ALA A 81 7.46 9.01 31.28
N TYR A 82 6.87 8.76 30.12
CA TYR A 82 6.63 7.41 29.61
C TYR A 82 7.93 6.64 29.41
N ALA A 83 8.95 7.27 28.82
CA ALA A 83 10.27 6.67 28.64
C ALA A 83 10.91 6.29 29.99
N ALA A 84 10.79 7.13 31.01
CA ALA A 84 11.28 6.82 32.35
C ALA A 84 10.59 5.60 32.96
N PHE A 85 9.27 5.44 32.74
CA PHE A 85 8.57 4.22 33.15
C PHE A 85 9.06 2.99 32.39
N LEU A 86 9.28 3.08 31.08
CA LEU A 86 9.83 1.98 30.29
C LEU A 86 11.20 1.53 30.82
N GLU A 87 12.11 2.47 31.09
CA GLU A 87 13.42 2.13 31.66
C GLU A 87 13.30 1.45 33.03
N ARG A 88 12.37 1.91 33.88
CA ARG A 88 12.11 1.32 35.19
C ARG A 88 11.56 -0.11 35.10
N TYR A 89 10.64 -0.38 34.17
CA TYR A 89 9.90 -1.64 34.13
C TYR A 89 10.46 -2.68 33.15
N ARG A 90 11.34 -2.32 32.22
CA ARG A 90 12.03 -3.28 31.33
C ARG A 90 12.75 -4.41 32.08
N PRO A 91 13.53 -4.14 33.16
CA PRO A 91 14.17 -5.21 33.94
C PRO A 91 13.16 -6.11 34.65
N VAL A 92 12.03 -5.55 35.07
CA VAL A 92 10.93 -6.28 35.74
C VAL A 92 10.26 -7.24 34.75
N LYS A 93 10.02 -6.78 33.51
CA LYS A 93 9.52 -7.63 32.41
C LYS A 93 10.49 -8.75 32.07
N ALA A 94 11.78 -8.46 32.01
CA ALA A 94 12.82 -9.45 31.71
C ALA A 94 12.88 -10.59 32.75
N ARG A 95 12.49 -10.32 34.00
CA ARG A 95 12.36 -11.33 35.06
C ARG A 95 11.03 -12.10 35.03
N GLY A 96 10.13 -11.77 34.10
CA GLY A 96 8.82 -12.44 33.93
C GLY A 96 7.75 -12.01 34.94
N GLU A 97 7.98 -10.94 35.70
CA GLU A 97 7.06 -10.46 36.74
C GLU A 97 5.86 -9.68 36.16
N ILE A 98 5.99 -9.15 34.94
CA ILE A 98 4.94 -8.44 34.21
C ILE A 98 4.84 -8.98 32.78
N GLY A 99 3.61 -9.15 32.29
CA GLY A 99 3.35 -9.64 30.93
C GLY A 99 3.52 -8.53 29.90
N ASP A 100 2.58 -7.58 29.89
CA ASP A 100 2.64 -6.40 29.03
C ASP A 100 3.06 -5.17 29.84
N ILE A 101 4.17 -4.56 29.41
CA ILE A 101 4.75 -3.40 30.10
C ILE A 101 3.92 -2.14 29.86
N ASP A 102 3.36 -1.99 28.66
CA ASP A 102 2.59 -0.81 28.29
C ASP A 102 1.26 -0.83 29.06
N GLU A 103 0.59 -1.98 29.10
CA GLU A 103 -0.64 -2.16 29.86
C GLU A 103 -0.40 -1.98 31.37
N TYR A 104 0.70 -2.52 31.90
CA TYR A 104 1.07 -2.33 33.31
C TYR A 104 1.30 -0.86 33.66
N ILE A 105 1.96 -0.10 32.79
CA ILE A 105 2.18 1.34 32.98
C ILE A 105 0.84 2.08 32.94
N MET A 106 -0.03 1.75 31.99
CA MET A 106 -1.36 2.34 31.84
C MET A 106 -2.22 2.11 33.09
N ASP A 107 -2.26 0.89 33.61
CA ASP A 107 -3.04 0.53 34.81
C ASP A 107 -2.49 1.12 36.10
N THR A 108 -1.16 1.20 36.21
CA THR A 108 -0.52 1.63 37.46
C THR A 108 -0.47 3.16 37.59
N HIS A 109 -0.20 3.87 36.50
CA HIS A 109 0.11 5.31 36.56
C HIS A 109 -0.96 6.18 35.91
N TYR A 110 -1.39 5.84 34.69
CA TYR A 110 -2.18 6.78 33.90
C TYR A 110 -3.69 6.66 34.10
N ARG A 111 -4.27 5.46 34.02
CA ARG A 111 -5.72 5.24 34.16
C ARG A 111 -6.25 5.68 35.53
N PRO A 112 -5.58 5.38 36.67
CA PRO A 112 -6.04 5.86 37.98
C PRO A 112 -6.09 7.37 38.04
N GLN A 113 -5.03 8.04 37.58
CA GLN A 113 -4.95 9.51 37.53
C GLN A 113 -6.04 10.10 36.63
N ALA A 114 -6.25 9.53 35.44
CA ALA A 114 -7.30 9.97 34.53
C ALA A 114 -8.70 9.82 35.15
N ILE A 115 -8.97 8.70 35.81
CA ILE A 115 -10.25 8.47 36.50
C ILE A 115 -10.46 9.51 37.60
N GLU A 116 -9.43 9.83 38.39
CA GLU A 116 -9.53 10.84 39.45
C GLU A 116 -9.87 12.23 38.88
N ILE A 117 -9.21 12.64 37.80
CA ILE A 117 -9.46 13.91 37.12
C ILE A 117 -10.88 13.92 36.51
N LEU A 118 -11.25 12.85 35.80
CA LEU A 118 -12.49 12.78 35.05
C LEU A 118 -13.73 12.60 35.94
N ARG A 119 -13.61 11.97 37.12
CA ARG A 119 -14.71 11.85 38.09
C ARG A 119 -15.34 13.18 38.49
N ARG A 120 -14.59 14.28 38.37
CA ARG A 120 -15.08 15.65 38.65
C ARG A 120 -15.97 16.20 37.53
N LYS A 121 -16.03 15.55 36.37
CA LYS A 121 -16.87 15.97 35.22
C LYS A 121 -18.22 15.27 35.28
N LYS A 122 -19.29 16.06 35.18
CA LYS A 122 -20.69 15.57 35.19
C LYS A 122 -21.01 14.54 34.09
N SER A 123 -20.28 14.56 32.97
CA SER A 123 -20.48 13.65 31.83
C SER A 123 -19.64 12.37 31.88
N PHE A 124 -18.84 12.17 32.92
CA PHE A 124 -17.97 11.00 33.02
C PHE A 124 -18.74 9.80 33.56
N ASP A 125 -18.62 8.67 32.86
CA ASP A 125 -19.18 7.38 33.24
C ASP A 125 -18.10 6.32 33.05
N LEU A 126 -17.62 5.73 34.14
CA LEU A 126 -16.47 4.83 34.09
C LEU A 126 -16.74 3.61 33.19
N ALA A 127 -17.90 2.96 33.34
CA ALA A 127 -18.24 1.76 32.60
C ALA A 127 -18.32 2.00 31.09
N ARG A 128 -18.86 3.16 30.69
CA ARG A 128 -18.92 3.57 29.28
C ARG A 128 -17.55 3.97 28.74
N TRP A 129 -16.69 4.56 29.57
CA TRP A 129 -15.39 5.08 29.13
C TRP A 129 -14.31 4.00 29.03
N THR A 130 -14.38 2.93 29.82
CA THR A 130 -13.47 1.78 29.75
C THR A 130 -13.92 0.72 28.75
N LYS A 131 -15.15 0.80 28.24
CA LYS A 131 -15.68 -0.15 27.27
C LYS A 131 -14.82 -0.18 26.00
N LYS A 132 -14.41 -1.39 25.58
CA LYS A 132 -13.77 -1.63 24.29
C LYS A 132 -14.58 -1.04 23.16
N ARG A 133 -13.90 -0.38 22.23
CA ARG A 133 -14.51 0.23 21.05
C ARG A 133 -14.06 -0.49 19.80
N VAL A 134 -14.91 -0.43 18.79
CA VAL A 134 -14.62 -0.98 17.47
C VAL A 134 -14.82 0.13 16.45
N CYS A 135 -13.80 0.37 15.63
CA CYS A 135 -13.91 1.17 14.43
C CYS A 135 -14.21 0.27 13.24
N LEU A 136 -15.02 0.78 12.30
CA LEU A 136 -15.23 0.13 11.01
C LEU A 136 -14.30 0.77 9.99
N GLU A 137 -13.37 -0.01 9.47
CA GLU A 137 -12.54 0.38 8.35
C GLU A 137 -13.16 -0.15 7.05
N TYR A 138 -13.28 0.73 6.05
CA TYR A 138 -13.83 0.41 4.74
C TYR A 138 -12.71 0.37 3.72
N LEU A 139 -12.20 -0.81 3.43
CA LEU A 139 -11.19 -1.01 2.39
C LEU A 139 -11.87 -1.31 1.07
N ARG A 140 -11.59 -0.53 0.04
CA ARG A 140 -12.17 -0.75 -1.28
C ARG A 140 -11.75 -2.12 -1.83
N ARG A 141 -12.70 -2.89 -2.34
CA ARG A 141 -12.43 -4.19 -2.98
C ARG A 141 -11.70 -3.98 -4.29
N SER A 142 -10.74 -4.83 -4.56
CA SER A 142 -10.23 -5.06 -5.89
C SER A 142 -11.02 -6.20 -6.52
N ASN A 143 -11.47 -6.01 -7.76
CA ASN A 143 -12.11 -7.08 -8.52
C ASN A 143 -11.09 -7.83 -9.40
N ILE A 144 -9.80 -7.76 -9.04
CA ILE A 144 -8.72 -8.51 -9.66
C ILE A 144 -8.36 -9.67 -8.76
N TYR A 145 -8.22 -10.84 -9.37
CA TYR A 145 -7.82 -12.06 -8.68
C TYR A 145 -6.55 -12.61 -9.30
N TRP A 146 -5.65 -13.05 -8.42
CA TRP A 146 -4.58 -13.95 -8.81
C TRP A 146 -5.19 -15.28 -9.29
N LYS A 147 -4.42 -16.03 -10.08
CA LYS A 147 -4.83 -17.35 -10.59
C LYS A 147 -5.18 -18.34 -9.47
N ASP A 148 -4.61 -18.16 -8.27
CA ASP A 148 -4.91 -18.96 -7.08
C ASP A 148 -6.19 -18.53 -6.34
N GLY A 149 -6.91 -17.53 -6.85
CA GLY A 149 -8.17 -17.04 -6.30
C GLY A 149 -8.02 -15.96 -5.23
N ARG A 150 -6.79 -15.61 -4.80
CA ARG A 150 -6.59 -14.49 -3.87
C ARG A 150 -6.87 -13.16 -4.56
N GLU A 151 -7.49 -12.25 -3.84
CA GLU A 151 -7.72 -10.89 -4.31
C GLU A 151 -6.39 -10.11 -4.39
N PHE A 152 -6.13 -9.46 -5.52
CA PHE A 152 -5.03 -8.52 -5.66
C PHE A 152 -5.38 -7.25 -4.90
N MET A 153 -4.62 -6.85 -3.88
CA MET A 153 -4.92 -5.62 -3.14
C MET A 153 -4.24 -4.41 -3.77
N PHE A 154 -5.05 -3.45 -4.25
CA PHE A 154 -4.52 -2.14 -4.66
C PHE A 154 -4.01 -1.37 -3.44
N ASP A 155 -2.95 -0.59 -3.67
CA ASP A 155 -2.62 0.52 -2.78
C ASP A 155 -3.41 1.74 -3.25
N TYR A 156 -4.55 2.00 -2.61
CA TYR A 156 -5.48 3.08 -2.99
C TYR A 156 -4.95 4.49 -2.73
N ARG A 157 -3.74 4.64 -2.19
CA ARG A 157 -3.01 5.92 -2.19
C ARG A 157 -2.49 6.27 -3.59
N ASN A 158 -2.41 5.28 -4.48
CA ASN A 158 -1.99 5.48 -5.87
C ASN A 158 -3.13 6.03 -6.73
N ALA A 159 -2.89 7.15 -7.41
CA ALA A 159 -3.70 7.55 -8.55
C ALA A 159 -3.48 6.62 -9.76
N VAL A 160 -2.28 6.04 -9.89
CA VAL A 160 -1.94 5.04 -10.91
C VAL A 160 -1.12 3.92 -10.30
N GLN A 161 -1.57 2.68 -10.49
CA GLN A 161 -0.84 1.46 -10.14
C GLN A 161 -0.37 0.75 -11.41
N SER A 162 0.92 0.42 -11.48
CA SER A 162 1.53 -0.24 -12.64
C SER A 162 1.83 -1.70 -12.32
N LEU A 163 1.40 -2.62 -13.18
CA LEU A 163 1.81 -4.02 -13.15
C LEU A 163 2.81 -4.25 -14.27
N PHE A 164 4.04 -4.66 -13.92
CA PHE A 164 5.05 -5.08 -14.88
C PHE A 164 4.98 -6.60 -15.00
N ILE A 165 4.74 -7.08 -16.22
CA ILE A 165 4.32 -8.45 -16.49
C ILE A 165 5.31 -9.12 -17.42
N TRP A 166 5.67 -10.35 -17.11
CA TRP A 166 6.31 -11.29 -18.01
C TRP A 166 5.31 -12.40 -18.38
N LYS A 167 5.08 -12.57 -19.68
CA LYS A 167 4.23 -13.66 -20.18
C LYS A 167 5.04 -14.94 -20.31
N ASN A 168 4.59 -15.99 -19.67
CA ASN A 168 5.27 -17.29 -19.69
C ASN A 168 4.23 -18.42 -19.79
N ASN A 169 4.24 -19.19 -20.89
CA ASN A 169 3.39 -20.37 -21.07
C ASN A 169 1.89 -20.16 -20.76
N GLY A 170 1.32 -19.02 -21.16
CA GLY A 170 -0.09 -18.67 -20.94
C GLY A 170 -0.39 -18.00 -19.59
N ASP A 171 0.58 -17.99 -18.68
CA ASP A 171 0.54 -17.23 -17.44
C ASP A 171 1.13 -15.84 -17.61
N ARG A 172 0.64 -14.90 -16.79
CA ARG A 172 1.04 -13.50 -16.77
C ARG A 172 1.65 -13.19 -15.42
N GLU A 173 2.95 -13.44 -15.31
CA GLU A 173 3.70 -13.29 -14.08
C GLU A 173 3.93 -11.80 -13.80
N VAL A 174 3.43 -11.32 -12.66
CA VAL A 174 3.64 -9.94 -12.20
C VAL A 174 5.00 -9.87 -11.50
N VAL A 175 6.01 -9.38 -12.22
CA VAL A 175 7.41 -9.29 -11.75
C VAL A 175 7.68 -8.03 -10.92
N GLY A 176 6.74 -7.07 -10.95
CA GLY A 176 6.79 -5.87 -10.12
C GLY A 176 5.46 -5.12 -10.11
N VAL A 177 5.13 -4.56 -8.95
CA VAL A 177 3.98 -3.66 -8.75
C VAL A 177 4.49 -2.27 -8.40
N GLY A 178 4.34 -1.34 -9.35
CA GLY A 178 4.73 0.06 -9.20
C GLY A 178 3.58 0.96 -8.76
N GLY A 179 3.93 2.08 -8.12
CA GLY A 179 3.01 3.12 -7.66
C GLY A 179 3.75 4.27 -6.97
N ALA A 180 3.01 5.29 -6.53
CA ALA A 180 3.53 6.42 -5.77
C ALA A 180 3.35 6.29 -4.23
N GLY A 181 2.52 5.33 -3.78
CA GLY A 181 1.95 5.24 -2.44
C GLY A 181 2.92 4.80 -1.36
N SER A 182 4.01 4.11 -1.71
CA SER A 182 5.06 3.71 -0.76
C SER A 182 6.46 3.85 -1.36
N SER A 183 7.48 3.87 -0.50
CA SER A 183 8.88 3.96 -0.92
C SER A 183 9.28 2.80 -1.84
N GLY A 184 8.91 1.57 -1.49
CA GLY A 184 9.19 0.38 -2.30
C GLY A 184 8.43 0.36 -3.62
N GLN A 185 7.16 0.80 -3.64
CA GLN A 185 6.42 0.90 -4.91
C GLN A 185 7.01 1.97 -5.85
N ARG A 186 7.50 3.08 -5.30
CA ARG A 186 8.20 4.12 -6.10
C ARG A 186 9.50 3.59 -6.68
N GLU A 187 10.22 2.80 -5.90
CA GLU A 187 11.46 2.14 -6.30
C GLU A 187 11.21 1.16 -7.46
N ILE A 188 10.27 0.23 -7.29
CA ILE A 188 9.85 -0.72 -8.32
C ILE A 188 9.37 0.02 -9.58
N ASN A 189 8.52 1.04 -9.41
CA ASN A 189 8.01 1.80 -10.55
C ASN A 189 9.14 2.48 -11.33
N THR A 190 10.11 3.07 -10.63
CA THR A 190 11.27 3.71 -11.26
C THR A 190 12.13 2.69 -12.00
N PHE A 191 12.48 1.59 -11.35
CA PHE A 191 13.32 0.53 -11.90
C PHE A 191 12.73 -0.06 -13.19
N PHE A 192 11.49 -0.55 -13.12
CA PHE A 192 10.88 -1.24 -14.26
C PHE A 192 10.53 -0.27 -15.39
N THR A 193 10.10 0.96 -15.08
CA THR A 193 9.88 1.98 -16.10
C THR A 193 11.15 2.25 -16.90
N ALA A 194 12.29 2.41 -16.22
CA ALA A 194 13.57 2.64 -16.87
C ALA A 194 14.05 1.40 -17.67
N ALA A 195 13.96 0.20 -17.08
CA ALA A 195 14.34 -1.02 -17.76
C ALA A 195 13.49 -1.28 -19.02
N PHE A 196 12.17 -1.12 -18.92
CA PHE A 196 11.24 -1.30 -20.04
C PHE A 196 11.44 -0.21 -21.09
N TYR A 197 11.75 1.03 -20.69
CA TYR A 197 12.11 2.08 -21.63
C TYR A 197 13.36 1.71 -22.46
N ILE A 198 14.43 1.24 -21.82
CA ILE A 198 15.68 0.88 -22.48
C ILE A 198 15.47 -0.33 -23.41
N LEU A 199 14.82 -1.38 -22.94
CA LEU A 199 14.50 -2.57 -23.74
C LEU A 199 13.56 -2.23 -24.90
N GLY A 200 12.60 -1.34 -24.63
CA GLY A 200 11.62 -0.79 -25.56
C GLY A 200 12.21 -0.14 -26.80
N LYS A 201 13.43 0.41 -26.71
CA LYS A 201 14.15 0.99 -27.85
C LYS A 201 14.48 -0.04 -28.94
N LYS A 202 14.63 -1.32 -28.60
CA LYS A 202 14.95 -2.41 -29.54
C LYS A 202 13.78 -3.35 -29.80
N THR A 203 13.02 -3.66 -28.75
CA THR A 203 11.87 -4.55 -28.81
C THR A 203 10.68 -3.82 -28.21
N ARG A 204 9.65 -3.55 -29.01
CA ARG A 204 8.50 -2.79 -28.54
C ARG A 204 7.74 -3.54 -27.44
N ILE A 205 7.84 -3.05 -26.22
CA ILE A 205 7.08 -3.54 -25.08
C ILE A 205 5.69 -2.85 -25.08
N PRO A 206 4.57 -3.60 -25.09
CA PRO A 206 3.25 -3.02 -24.97
C PRO A 206 2.98 -2.45 -23.58
N HIS A 207 2.43 -1.23 -23.53
CA HIS A 207 1.86 -0.62 -22.34
C HIS A 207 0.36 -0.45 -22.53
N PHE A 208 -0.44 -1.00 -21.62
CA PHE A 208 -1.90 -0.89 -21.64
C PHE A 208 -2.35 0.05 -20.53
N LEU A 209 -3.34 0.89 -20.81
CA LEU A 209 -3.93 1.79 -19.84
C LEU A 209 -5.38 1.35 -19.58
N LEU A 210 -5.65 1.03 -18.33
CA LEU A 210 -6.97 0.74 -17.81
C LEU A 210 -7.40 1.86 -16.86
N ARG A 211 -8.70 2.03 -16.73
CA ARG A 211 -9.31 2.87 -15.70
C ARG A 211 -10.12 1.97 -14.78
N TYR A 212 -9.90 2.11 -13.48
CA TYR A 212 -10.69 1.50 -12.43
C TYR A 212 -11.65 2.56 -11.89
N ASN A 213 -12.88 2.55 -12.39
CA ASN A 213 -13.86 3.62 -12.16
C ASN A 213 -14.41 3.57 -10.72
N GLY A 214 -15.17 4.58 -10.30
CA GLY A 214 -15.72 4.68 -8.94
C GLY A 214 -16.68 3.55 -8.53
N PHE A 215 -17.10 2.69 -9.46
CA PHE A 215 -17.97 1.53 -9.24
C PHE A 215 -17.22 0.19 -9.29
N ASN A 216 -15.89 0.22 -9.14
CA ASN A 216 -15.05 -0.98 -9.15
C ASN A 216 -15.07 -1.75 -10.48
N GLU A 217 -15.28 -1.05 -11.59
CA GLU A 217 -15.27 -1.63 -12.92
C GLU A 217 -14.04 -1.19 -13.70
N PHE A 218 -13.58 -2.07 -14.59
CA PHE A 218 -12.44 -1.81 -15.45
C PHE A 218 -12.89 -1.37 -16.84
N GLU A 219 -12.40 -0.21 -17.25
CA GLU A 219 -12.58 0.34 -18.58
C GLU A 219 -11.23 0.32 -19.31
N TYR A 220 -11.21 -0.25 -20.51
CA TYR A 220 -10.02 -0.18 -21.36
C TYR A 220 -9.93 1.22 -21.96
N VAL A 221 -8.87 1.96 -21.63
CA VAL A 221 -8.65 3.31 -22.14
C VAL A 221 -7.87 3.26 -23.46
N GLY A 222 -6.82 2.44 -23.52
CA GLY A 222 -6.02 2.34 -24.73
C GLY A 222 -4.66 1.69 -24.53
N ARG A 223 -3.89 1.70 -25.61
CA ARG A 223 -2.50 1.23 -25.62
C ARG A 223 -1.57 2.43 -25.77
N ARG A 224 -0.57 2.53 -24.90
CA ARG A 224 0.51 3.50 -24.99
C ARG A 224 1.73 2.85 -25.65
N SER A 225 2.46 3.65 -26.41
CA SER A 225 3.78 3.27 -26.93
C SER A 225 4.91 3.57 -25.94
N ARG A 226 4.58 4.18 -24.79
CA ARG A 226 5.53 4.72 -23.83
C ARG A 226 5.09 4.40 -22.39
N PRO A 227 6.03 4.36 -21.43
CA PRO A 227 5.70 4.16 -20.02
C PRO A 227 4.90 5.33 -19.45
N VAL A 228 3.98 5.02 -18.53
CA VAL A 228 3.27 6.01 -17.72
C VAL A 228 4.11 6.34 -16.50
N LEU A 229 4.39 7.63 -16.29
CA LEU A 229 5.14 8.08 -15.12
C LEU A 229 4.19 8.30 -13.94
N THR A 230 4.62 7.87 -12.75
CA THR A 230 3.93 8.17 -11.50
C THR A 230 4.63 9.32 -10.78
N GLU A 231 3.91 9.98 -9.87
CA GLU A 231 4.52 10.89 -8.91
C GLU A 231 5.68 10.21 -8.17
N GLY A 232 6.77 10.95 -7.95
CA GLY A 232 7.99 10.42 -7.32
C GLY A 232 8.87 9.56 -8.23
N PHE A 233 8.68 9.54 -9.55
CA PHE A 233 9.60 8.86 -10.47
C PHE A 233 11.04 9.38 -10.31
N GLY A 234 11.95 8.48 -9.93
CA GLY A 234 13.36 8.78 -9.67
C GLY A 234 13.70 9.23 -8.25
N SER A 235 12.74 9.32 -7.33
CA SER A 235 13.02 9.79 -5.95
C SER A 235 13.62 8.72 -5.04
N ASN A 236 13.40 7.44 -5.37
CA ASN A 236 13.67 6.31 -4.48
C ASN A 236 14.56 5.23 -5.08
N PHE A 237 15.10 5.47 -6.28
CA PHE A 237 16.05 4.58 -6.94
C PHE A 237 17.07 5.45 -7.64
N ASN A 238 18.36 5.13 -7.48
CA ASN A 238 19.42 5.91 -8.10
C ASN A 238 19.37 5.73 -9.62
N LEU A 239 18.82 6.73 -10.31
CA LEU A 239 18.66 6.76 -11.74
C LEU A 239 19.62 7.81 -12.30
N ASP A 240 20.43 7.40 -13.28
CA ASP A 240 21.28 8.32 -14.04
C ASP A 240 20.45 9.54 -14.53
N GLU A 241 20.93 10.75 -14.25
CA GLU A 241 20.17 11.98 -14.46
C GLU A 241 19.82 12.20 -15.94
N HIS A 242 20.74 11.84 -16.84
CA HIS A 242 20.50 11.91 -18.28
C HIS A 242 19.38 10.94 -18.70
N LEU A 243 19.42 9.70 -18.22
CA LEU A 243 18.34 8.72 -18.45
C LEU A 243 17.01 9.18 -17.86
N ALA A 244 17.01 9.72 -16.64
CA ALA A 244 15.83 10.24 -15.98
C ALA A 244 15.18 11.37 -16.81
N MET A 245 15.98 12.32 -17.29
CA MET A 245 15.51 13.39 -18.18
C MET A 245 15.02 12.86 -19.53
N GLU A 246 15.72 11.89 -20.13
CA GLU A 246 15.30 11.29 -21.40
C GLU A 246 13.92 10.63 -21.25
N ILE A 247 13.73 9.87 -20.16
CA ILE A 247 12.45 9.24 -19.83
C ILE A 247 11.39 10.29 -19.54
N ARG A 248 11.67 11.36 -18.79
CA ARG A 248 10.68 12.43 -18.50
C ARG A 248 10.25 13.19 -19.75
N LYS A 249 11.18 13.50 -20.67
CA LYS A 249 10.86 14.19 -21.93
C LYS A 249 10.03 13.32 -22.88
N LYS A 250 10.19 12.01 -22.81
CA LYS A 250 9.51 11.06 -23.69
C LYS A 250 8.28 10.43 -23.04
N GLY A 251 8.26 10.31 -21.72
CA GLY A 251 7.16 9.81 -20.92
C GLY A 251 5.98 10.77 -20.96
N PHE A 252 4.79 10.20 -20.85
CA PHE A 252 3.51 10.91 -20.78
C PHE A 252 2.74 10.35 -19.60
#